data_AF-A0A966K916-F1
#
_entry.id   AF-A0A966K916-F1
#
_cell.length_a   1.000
_cell.length_b   1.000
_cell.length_c   1.000
_cell.angle_alpha   90.00
_cell.angle_beta   90.00
_cell.angle_gamma   90.00
#
_symmetry.space_group_name_H-M   'P 1'
#
loop_
_entity.id
_entity.type
_entity.pdbx_description
1 polymer ?
#
loop_
_entity_poly.entity_id
_entity_poly.type
_entity_poly.pdbx_seq_one_letter_code
_entity_poly.pdbx_strand_id
1 'polypeptide(L)'
;SSGGSLFGSKLIIDISHDQGRLPDKIEKIFQIENIFNNENIAIIINSHNEKLNSKTKLYKAMEKNALIIECSKLKSFEEKIWLKAQLEFIPEQDRKSLIQNIYELNAGNLVAQQNEINILKLIYKDGVDISHLFYTDSAEFEPFELEDALTNLNTRHALRITSSIKDSEAHYAPLLVWIIGKIVTSSTIAKQNTNPKLSLEKSGIWSSKIASYMNFIKFHSLQKLISLQKNVYELDLTSKGLSKKNFWDDVDRMIISMTTN
;
A
#
# COMPACT_ATOMS: atom_id res chain seq x y z
N SER A 1 14.00 9.73 41.03
CA SER A 1 13.20 9.86 42.26
C SER A 1 11.84 10.40 41.88
N SER A 2 10.82 9.55 41.79
CA SER A 2 9.44 10.04 41.66
C SER A 2 8.98 10.50 43.03
N GLY A 3 9.05 11.81 43.27
CA GLY A 3 8.41 12.44 44.41
C GLY A 3 6.90 12.24 44.29
N GLY A 4 6.31 11.58 45.29
CA GLY A 4 4.89 11.33 45.36
C GLY A 4 4.09 12.63 45.41
N SER A 5 3.29 12.87 44.37
CA SER A 5 2.14 13.77 44.46
C SER A 5 1.03 13.02 45.19
N LEU A 6 0.50 13.63 46.25
CA LEU A 6 -0.63 13.14 47.05
C LEU A 6 -1.97 13.12 46.26
N PHE A 7 -1.96 13.62 45.02
CA PHE A 7 -3.07 13.57 44.09
C PHE A 7 -2.71 12.57 42.99
N GLY A 8 -3.42 11.44 42.95
CA GLY A 8 -3.25 10.38 41.96
C GLY A 8 -3.64 10.85 40.56
N SER A 9 -2.77 11.63 39.92
CA SER A 9 -2.88 11.95 38.50
C SER A 9 -2.47 10.72 37.71
N LYS A 10 -3.41 10.10 37.00
CA LYS A 10 -3.10 9.12 35.97
C LYS A 10 -2.14 9.76 34.95
N LEU A 11 -1.00 9.14 34.72
CA LEU A 11 0.02 9.56 33.77
C LEU A 11 0.02 8.61 32.57
N ILE A 12 -0.10 9.19 31.37
CA ILE A 12 0.10 8.46 30.11
C ILE A 12 1.42 8.92 29.52
N ILE A 13 2.29 7.96 29.18
CA ILE A 13 3.55 8.17 28.49
C ILE A 13 3.42 7.57 27.10
N ASP A 14 3.38 8.41 26.07
CA ASP A 14 3.38 8.00 24.66
C ASP A 14 4.80 8.11 24.09
N ILE A 15 5.30 7.00 23.57
CA ILE A 15 6.60 6.88 22.92
C ILE A 15 6.36 6.56 21.45
N SER A 16 6.63 7.52 20.58
CA SER A 16 6.53 7.35 19.13
C SER A 16 7.89 7.04 18.50
N HIS A 17 7.94 6.01 17.66
CA HIS A 17 9.13 5.56 16.93
C HIS A 17 8.81 5.40 15.44
N ASP A 18 9.33 6.32 14.64
CA ASP A 18 8.85 6.47 13.27
C ASP A 18 9.72 5.75 12.23
N GLN A 19 10.97 5.38 12.55
CA GLN A 19 11.92 4.86 11.56
C GLN A 19 12.91 3.83 12.09
N GLY A 20 13.12 2.76 11.32
CA GLY A 20 14.10 1.72 11.61
C GLY A 20 13.69 0.77 12.74
N ARG A 21 14.63 -0.04 13.21
CA ARG A 21 14.40 -1.00 14.29
C ARG A 21 14.16 -0.29 15.61
N LEU A 22 13.20 -0.80 16.38
CA LEU A 22 12.91 -0.31 17.72
C LEU A 22 14.18 -0.37 18.61
N PRO A 23 14.63 0.74 19.22
CA PRO A 23 15.90 0.76 19.93
C PRO A 23 15.92 -0.18 21.14
N ASP A 24 17.03 -0.93 21.30
CA ASP A 24 17.23 -1.82 22.47
C ASP A 24 17.19 -1.05 23.81
N LYS A 25 17.36 0.28 23.81
CA LYS A 25 17.21 1.13 25.01
C LYS A 25 15.79 1.06 25.61
N ILE A 26 14.76 0.76 24.80
CA ILE A 26 13.38 0.60 25.27
C ILE A 26 13.27 -0.60 26.23
N GLU A 27 14.15 -1.60 26.12
CA GLU A 27 14.21 -2.72 27.08
C GLU A 27 14.41 -2.25 28.52
N LYS A 28 15.05 -1.09 28.72
CA LYS A 28 15.27 -0.52 30.06
C LYS A 28 13.98 -0.12 30.76
N ILE A 29 12.93 0.23 30.01
CA ILE A 29 11.61 0.53 30.59
C ILE A 29 11.11 -0.69 31.35
N PHE A 30 11.30 -1.89 30.79
CA PHE A 30 10.87 -3.15 31.39
C PHE A 30 11.69 -3.58 32.62
N GLN A 31 12.74 -2.84 32.95
CA GLN A 31 13.60 -3.07 34.13
C GLN A 31 13.32 -2.07 35.26
N ILE A 32 12.47 -1.06 35.03
CA ILE A 32 12.11 -0.08 36.06
C ILE A 32 11.23 -0.78 37.10
N GLU A 33 11.65 -0.70 38.36
CA GLU A 33 10.94 -1.35 39.47
C GLU A 33 9.52 -0.80 39.61
N ASN A 34 8.54 -1.70 39.76
CA ASN A 34 7.12 -1.40 39.92
C ASN A 34 6.45 -0.58 38.81
N ILE A 35 7.11 -0.38 37.65
CA ILE A 35 6.53 0.42 36.55
C ILE A 35 5.22 -0.16 36.04
N PHE A 36 5.10 -1.49 35.97
CA PHE A 36 3.91 -2.20 35.51
C PHE A 36 2.91 -2.52 36.63
N ASN A 37 3.32 -2.38 37.89
CA ASN A 37 2.45 -2.58 39.05
C ASN A 37 1.78 -1.26 39.49
N ASN A 38 2.10 -0.15 38.83
CA ASN A 38 1.57 1.16 39.17
C ASN A 38 0.31 1.46 38.34
N GLU A 39 -0.86 1.35 38.97
CA GLU A 39 -2.16 1.62 38.34
C GLU A 39 -2.33 3.06 37.83
N ASN A 40 -1.45 3.99 38.24
CA ASN A 40 -1.49 5.37 37.80
C ASN A 40 -0.63 5.64 36.55
N ILE A 41 0.05 4.64 35.98
CA ILE A 41 0.92 4.82 34.81
C ILE A 41 0.47 3.91 33.67
N ALA A 42 0.25 4.51 32.50
CA ALA A 42 0.11 3.79 31.23
C ALA A 42 1.23 4.19 30.28
N ILE A 43 1.85 3.21 29.62
CA ILE A 43 2.90 3.43 28.62
C ILE A 43 2.39 2.91 27.29
N ILE A 44 2.39 3.76 26.27
CA ILE A 44 2.04 3.43 24.89
C ILE A 44 3.31 3.55 24.07
N ILE A 45 3.63 2.51 23.29
CA ILE A 45 4.79 2.49 22.39
C ILE A 45 4.25 2.30 20.98
N ASN A 46 4.32 3.35 20.18
CA ASN A 46 3.91 3.36 18.79
C ASN A 46 5.15 3.18 17.90
N SER A 47 5.13 2.20 16.99
CA SER A 47 6.25 1.89 16.10
C SER A 47 5.73 1.51 14.72
N HIS A 48 6.23 2.17 13.67
CA HIS A 48 5.63 2.09 12.34
C HIS A 48 6.34 1.12 11.36
N ASN A 49 7.60 0.73 11.58
CA ASN A 49 8.43 0.25 10.46
C ASN A 49 9.02 -1.16 10.56
N GLU A 50 8.81 -1.91 11.65
CA GLU A 50 9.32 -3.29 11.71
C GLU A 50 8.37 -4.23 12.46
N LYS A 51 8.13 -5.39 11.86
CA LYS A 51 7.49 -6.50 12.56
C LYS A 51 8.39 -6.93 13.72
N LEU A 52 7.88 -6.87 14.94
CA LEU A 52 8.65 -7.25 16.11
C LEU A 52 9.14 -8.70 15.99
N ASN A 53 10.45 -8.89 16.15
CA ASN A 53 11.05 -10.22 16.12
C ASN A 53 10.80 -10.94 17.45
N SER A 54 9.99 -11.99 17.42
CA SER A 54 9.58 -12.77 18.59
C SER A 54 10.72 -13.43 19.36
N LYS A 55 11.91 -13.53 18.76
CA LYS A 55 13.10 -14.11 19.40
C LYS A 55 13.89 -13.10 20.23
N THR A 56 13.61 -11.80 20.12
CA THR A 56 14.36 -10.74 20.80
C THR A 56 14.05 -10.68 22.30
N LYS A 57 15.00 -10.15 23.09
CA LYS A 57 14.79 -9.93 24.53
C LYS A 57 13.67 -8.93 24.79
N LEU A 58 13.66 -7.83 24.04
CA LEU A 58 12.59 -6.83 24.05
C LEU A 58 11.20 -7.44 23.84
N TYR A 59 11.02 -8.26 22.81
CA TYR A 59 9.71 -8.89 22.55
C TYR A 59 9.27 -9.77 23.72
N LYS A 60 10.15 -10.60 24.28
CA LYS A 60 9.82 -11.45 25.43
C LYS A 60 9.47 -10.64 26.69
N ALA A 61 10.10 -9.48 26.87
CA ALA A 61 9.77 -8.56 27.96
C ALA A 61 8.39 -7.90 27.77
N MET A 62 8.08 -7.50 26.53
CA MET A 62 6.76 -6.99 26.13
C MET A 62 5.68 -8.05 26.31
N GLU A 63 5.88 -9.26 25.78
CA GLU A 63 4.91 -10.37 25.85
C GLU A 63 4.49 -10.69 27.28
N LYS A 64 5.41 -10.54 28.26
CA LYS A 64 5.12 -10.78 29.67
C LYS A 64 4.35 -9.65 30.36
N ASN A 65 4.57 -8.39 29.97
CA ASN A 65 4.15 -7.21 30.75
C ASN A 65 3.33 -6.18 29.97
N ALA A 66 3.08 -6.40 28.68
CA ALA A 66 2.41 -5.45 27.79
C ALA A 66 1.44 -6.16 26.83
N LEU A 67 0.43 -5.42 26.39
CA LEU A 67 -0.42 -5.82 25.27
C LEU A 67 0.24 -5.41 23.96
N ILE A 68 0.50 -6.38 23.08
CA ILE A 68 1.04 -6.13 21.75
C ILE A 68 -0.11 -6.13 20.75
N ILE A 69 -0.28 -5.02 20.02
CA ILE A 69 -1.29 -4.87 18.97
C ILE A 69 -0.58 -4.71 17.63
N GLU A 70 -0.75 -5.67 16.73
CA GLU A 70 -0.19 -5.61 15.37
C GLU A 70 -1.19 -4.94 14.43
N CYS A 71 -0.92 -3.70 14.05
CA CYS A 71 -1.74 -2.91 13.12
C CYS A 71 -1.27 -3.09 11.67
N SER A 72 -1.36 -4.32 11.14
CA SER A 72 -0.97 -4.61 9.76
C SER A 72 -2.00 -4.12 8.73
N LYS A 73 -1.56 -3.80 7.51
CA LYS A 73 -2.47 -3.53 6.38
C LYS A 73 -3.37 -4.75 6.18
N LEU A 74 -4.68 -4.51 6.09
CA LEU A 74 -5.66 -5.55 5.81
C LEU A 74 -5.48 -6.04 4.37
N LYS A 75 -5.60 -7.36 4.16
CA LYS A 75 -5.76 -7.90 2.82
C LYS A 75 -7.10 -7.46 2.24
N SER A 76 -7.22 -7.44 0.92
CA SER A 76 -8.43 -7.00 0.22
C SER A 76 -9.72 -7.71 0.67
N PHE A 77 -9.66 -8.97 1.10
CA PHE A 77 -10.84 -9.67 1.63
C PHE A 77 -11.14 -9.29 3.09
N GLU A 78 -10.11 -9.08 3.91
CA GLU A 78 -10.23 -8.67 5.32
C GLU A 78 -10.81 -7.26 5.41
N GLU A 79 -10.36 -6.38 4.52
CA GLU A 79 -10.86 -5.02 4.33
C GLU A 79 -12.37 -5.00 4.02
N LYS A 80 -12.83 -5.83 3.07
CA LYS A 80 -14.26 -5.96 2.77
C LYS A 80 -15.08 -6.46 3.96
N ILE A 81 -14.53 -7.40 4.74
CA ILE A 81 -15.19 -7.91 5.96
C ILE A 81 -15.27 -6.80 7.01
N TRP A 82 -14.17 -6.07 7.23
CA TRP A 82 -14.12 -4.93 8.14
C TRP A 82 -15.13 -3.85 7.76
N LEU A 83 -15.17 -3.44 6.49
CA LEU A 83 -16.11 -2.44 5.99
C LEU A 83 -17.57 -2.89 6.15
N LYS A 84 -17.85 -4.17 5.89
CA LYS A 84 -19.19 -4.75 6.11
C LYS A 84 -19.62 -4.65 7.57
N ALA A 85 -18.72 -4.93 8.51
CA ALA A 85 -18.99 -4.81 9.94
C ALA A 85 -19.20 -3.35 10.36
N GLN A 86 -18.41 -2.42 9.83
CA GLN A 86 -18.56 -0.98 10.13
C GLN A 86 -19.89 -0.39 9.66
N LEU A 87 -20.49 -0.96 8.61
CA LEU A 87 -21.76 -0.51 8.03
C LEU A 87 -22.99 -1.30 8.54
N GLU A 88 -22.87 -2.00 9.68
CA GLU A 88 -23.99 -2.75 10.26
C GLU A 88 -25.20 -1.89 10.65
N PHE A 89 -24.98 -0.60 10.91
CA PHE A 89 -26.04 0.37 11.19
C PHE A 89 -26.89 0.72 9.97
N ILE A 90 -26.44 0.37 8.75
CA ILE A 90 -27.18 0.61 7.50
C ILE A 90 -28.09 -0.59 7.21
N PRO A 91 -29.39 -0.40 6.89
CA PRO A 91 -30.28 -1.44 6.36
C PRO A 91 -29.68 -2.27 5.22
N GLU A 92 -29.95 -3.58 5.22
CA GLU A 92 -29.34 -4.53 4.28
C GLU A 92 -29.55 -4.16 2.80
N GLN A 93 -30.72 -3.59 2.49
CA GLN A 93 -31.10 -3.15 1.13
C GLN A 93 -30.10 -2.15 0.52
N ASP A 94 -29.55 -1.24 1.33
CA ASP A 94 -28.61 -0.20 0.86
C ASP A 94 -27.16 -0.62 1.07
N ARG A 95 -26.89 -1.39 2.13
CA ARG A 95 -25.55 -1.72 2.63
C ARG A 95 -24.63 -2.29 1.55
N LYS A 96 -25.14 -3.18 0.70
CA LYS A 96 -24.32 -3.84 -0.35
C LYS A 96 -23.74 -2.83 -1.34
N SER A 97 -24.53 -1.86 -1.78
CA SER A 97 -24.10 -0.84 -2.74
C SER A 97 -23.06 0.11 -2.13
N LEU A 98 -23.24 0.49 -0.86
CA LEU A 98 -22.31 1.36 -0.14
C LEU A 98 -20.98 0.69 0.13
N ILE A 99 -20.99 -0.58 0.54
CA ILE A 99 -19.76 -1.36 0.69
C ILE A 99 -18.99 -1.36 -0.62
N GLN A 100 -19.67 -1.62 -1.74
CA GLN A 100 -19.02 -1.67 -3.05
C GLN A 100 -18.43 -0.30 -3.43
N ASN A 101 -19.21 0.78 -3.33
CA ASN A 101 -18.77 2.11 -3.73
C ASN A 101 -17.60 2.62 -2.87
N ILE A 102 -17.71 2.50 -1.54
CA ILE A 102 -16.67 2.94 -0.60
C ILE A 102 -15.39 2.15 -0.83
N TYR A 103 -15.49 0.83 -0.97
CA TYR A 103 -14.33 -0.02 -1.25
C TYR A 103 -13.72 0.32 -2.61
N GLU A 104 -14.53 0.48 -3.65
CA GLU A 104 -14.04 0.77 -4.99
C GLU A 104 -13.25 2.07 -5.03
N LEU A 105 -13.68 3.12 -4.34
CA LEU A 105 -13.06 4.44 -4.36
C LEU A 105 -11.91 4.61 -3.35
N ASN A 106 -11.84 3.78 -2.32
CA ASN A 106 -10.90 3.96 -1.21
C ASN A 106 -10.12 2.68 -0.88
N ALA A 107 -10.00 1.75 -1.84
CA ALA A 107 -9.28 0.49 -1.65
C ALA A 107 -7.86 0.73 -1.11
N GLY A 108 -7.45 -0.06 -0.11
CA GLY A 108 -6.14 0.08 0.53
C GLY A 108 -6.03 1.27 1.51
N ASN A 109 -6.98 2.21 1.50
CA ASN A 109 -6.99 3.40 2.35
C ASN A 109 -8.09 3.31 3.43
N LEU A 110 -7.79 2.61 4.53
CA LEU A 110 -8.73 2.43 5.64
C LEU A 110 -9.14 3.75 6.32
N VAL A 111 -8.28 4.77 6.29
CA VAL A 111 -8.58 6.09 6.85
C VAL A 111 -9.67 6.76 6.02
N ALA A 112 -9.54 6.76 4.69
CA ALA A 112 -10.57 7.29 3.80
C ALA A 112 -11.89 6.52 3.95
N GLN A 113 -11.85 5.19 4.03
CA GLN A 113 -13.06 4.38 4.28
C GLN A 113 -13.71 4.73 5.63
N GLN A 114 -12.91 4.89 6.69
CA GLN A 114 -13.44 5.28 7.99
C GLN A 114 -14.06 6.68 7.96
N ASN A 115 -13.51 7.60 7.17
CA ASN A 115 -14.09 8.93 6.95
C ASN A 115 -15.44 8.84 6.25
N GLU A 116 -15.55 8.04 5.18
CA GLU A 116 -16.84 7.78 4.51
C GLU A 116 -17.87 7.18 5.47
N ILE A 117 -17.47 6.19 6.28
CA ILE A 117 -18.33 5.61 7.33
C ILE A 117 -18.79 6.68 8.32
N ASN A 118 -17.89 7.57 8.76
CA ASN A 118 -18.23 8.62 9.71
C ASN A 118 -19.20 9.64 9.12
N ILE A 119 -19.02 10.00 7.85
CA ILE A 119 -19.96 10.85 7.10
C ILE A 119 -21.32 10.17 7.05
N LEU A 120 -21.39 8.89 6.69
CA LEU A 120 -22.63 8.13 6.66
C LEU A 120 -23.34 8.08 8.00
N LYS A 121 -22.61 7.92 9.12
CA LYS A 121 -23.20 7.97 10.47
C LYS A 121 -23.89 9.30 10.77
N LEU A 122 -23.46 10.39 10.14
CA LEU A 122 -24.03 11.72 10.35
C LEU A 122 -25.24 12.01 9.45
N ILE A 123 -25.23 11.52 8.21
CA ILE A 123 -26.18 11.94 7.17
C ILE A 123 -27.18 10.87 6.75
N TYR A 124 -26.88 9.59 7.00
CA TYR A 124 -27.73 8.49 6.53
C TYR A 124 -29.11 8.55 7.20
N LYS A 125 -30.14 8.42 6.37
CA LYS A 125 -31.52 8.21 6.77
C LYS A 125 -32.13 7.16 5.85
N ASP A 126 -33.00 6.32 6.41
CA ASP A 126 -33.62 5.23 5.67
C ASP A 126 -34.27 5.74 4.37
N GLY A 127 -33.91 5.14 3.25
CA GLY A 127 -34.47 5.46 1.92
C GLY A 127 -33.90 6.69 1.24
N VAL A 128 -32.85 7.34 1.77
CA VAL A 128 -32.14 8.43 1.07
C VAL A 128 -31.13 7.84 0.09
N ASP A 129 -31.23 8.25 -1.18
CA ASP A 129 -30.20 7.95 -2.17
C ASP A 129 -28.93 8.74 -1.86
N ILE A 130 -27.89 8.04 -1.44
CA ILE A 130 -26.58 8.59 -1.08
C ILE A 130 -25.48 8.18 -2.07
N SER A 131 -25.86 7.63 -3.23
CA SER A 131 -24.92 7.24 -4.29
C SER A 131 -24.06 8.41 -4.78
N HIS A 132 -24.59 9.63 -4.70
CA HIS A 132 -23.98 10.87 -5.12
C HIS A 132 -23.02 11.48 -4.08
N LEU A 133 -22.62 10.76 -3.03
CA LEU A 133 -21.70 11.32 -2.02
C LEU A 133 -20.25 10.90 -2.22
N PHE A 134 -20.02 9.84 -3.00
CA PHE A 134 -18.69 9.29 -3.21
C PHE A 134 -18.14 9.70 -4.58
N TYR A 135 -17.32 10.75 -4.60
CA TYR A 135 -16.71 11.26 -5.84
C TYR A 135 -15.18 11.22 -5.84
N THR A 136 -14.58 11.23 -4.66
CA THR A 136 -13.13 11.28 -4.51
C THR A 136 -12.57 9.87 -4.53
N ASP A 137 -11.80 9.55 -5.56
CA ASP A 137 -10.95 8.37 -5.57
C ASP A 137 -9.75 8.65 -4.67
N SER A 138 -9.72 8.01 -3.50
CA SER A 138 -8.64 8.12 -2.51
C SER A 138 -8.01 6.76 -2.23
N ALA A 139 -8.13 5.82 -3.17
CA ALA A 139 -7.49 4.52 -3.06
C ALA A 139 -5.97 4.66 -2.98
N GLU A 140 -5.35 3.80 -2.18
CA GLU A 140 -3.91 3.74 -1.98
C GLU A 140 -3.39 2.43 -2.60
N PHE A 141 -2.35 2.54 -3.42
CA PHE A 141 -1.77 1.39 -4.11
C PHE A 141 -0.27 1.29 -3.84
N GLU A 142 0.21 0.07 -3.71
CA GLU A 142 1.63 -0.22 -3.66
C GLU A 142 2.23 -0.14 -5.07
N PRO A 143 3.44 0.42 -5.25
CA PRO A 143 4.07 0.53 -6.57
C PRO A 143 4.14 -0.78 -7.36
N PHE A 144 4.31 -1.92 -6.66
CA PHE A 144 4.41 -3.24 -7.29
C PHE A 144 3.11 -3.73 -7.92
N GLU A 145 1.96 -3.17 -7.55
CA GLU A 145 0.67 -3.47 -8.21
C GLU A 145 0.67 -3.01 -9.67
N LEU A 146 1.48 -2.01 -10.02
CA LEU A 146 1.63 -1.55 -11.40
C LEU A 146 2.17 -2.67 -12.32
N GLU A 147 3.04 -3.56 -11.80
CA GLU A 147 3.56 -4.68 -12.58
C GLU A 147 2.44 -5.60 -13.06
N ASP A 148 1.51 -5.92 -12.17
CA ASP A 148 0.42 -6.83 -12.45
C ASP A 148 -0.63 -6.15 -13.34
N ALA A 149 -0.91 -4.85 -13.14
CA ALA A 149 -1.80 -4.09 -14.01
C ALA A 149 -1.27 -4.00 -15.47
N LEU A 150 0.02 -3.72 -15.65
CA LEU A 150 0.65 -3.60 -16.97
C LEU A 150 0.74 -4.93 -17.70
N THR A 151 1.19 -5.99 -17.03
CA THR A 151 1.34 -7.32 -17.64
C THR A 151 0.00 -7.97 -17.99
N ASN A 152 -1.07 -7.61 -17.29
CA ASN A 152 -2.45 -8.00 -17.64
C ASN A 152 -3.15 -7.01 -18.59
N LEU A 153 -2.45 -6.00 -19.11
CA LEU A 153 -2.97 -5.02 -20.08
C LEU A 153 -4.17 -4.21 -19.55
N ASN A 154 -4.26 -4.00 -18.23
CA ASN A 154 -5.34 -3.23 -17.62
C ASN A 154 -4.98 -1.74 -17.56
N THR A 155 -5.18 -1.03 -18.67
CA THR A 155 -4.84 0.41 -18.80
C THR A 155 -5.49 1.26 -17.72
N ARG A 156 -6.80 1.10 -17.49
CA ARG A 156 -7.55 1.93 -16.54
C ARG A 156 -7.00 1.77 -15.13
N HIS A 157 -6.73 0.54 -14.71
CA HIS A 157 -6.18 0.28 -13.39
C HIS A 157 -4.74 0.77 -13.24
N ALA A 158 -3.90 0.57 -14.27
CA ALA A 158 -2.52 1.07 -14.26
C ALA A 158 -2.45 2.60 -14.12
N LEU A 159 -3.28 3.34 -14.86
CA LEU A 159 -3.38 4.81 -14.75
C LEU A 159 -3.88 5.25 -13.38
N ARG A 160 -4.85 4.50 -12.82
CA ARG A 160 -5.37 4.76 -11.47
C ARG A 160 -4.30 4.60 -10.40
N ILE A 161 -3.48 3.54 -10.49
CA ILE A 161 -2.34 3.30 -9.59
C ILE A 161 -1.35 4.47 -9.66
N THR A 162 -0.94 4.89 -10.86
CA THR A 162 0.05 5.97 -10.98
C THR A 162 -0.48 7.33 -10.60
N SER A 163 -1.78 7.61 -10.82
CA SER A 163 -2.42 8.83 -10.34
C SER A 163 -2.44 8.87 -8.81
N SER A 164 -2.81 7.77 -8.15
CA SER A 164 -2.79 7.69 -6.67
C SER A 164 -1.38 7.91 -6.13
N ILE A 165 -0.38 7.18 -6.64
CA ILE A 165 1.02 7.31 -6.21
C ILE A 165 1.56 8.73 -6.45
N LYS A 166 1.17 9.38 -7.55
CA LYS A 166 1.53 10.77 -7.82
C LYS A 166 1.05 11.72 -6.73
N ASP A 167 -0.17 11.53 -6.26
CA ASP A 167 -0.84 12.44 -5.33
C ASP A 167 -0.42 12.19 -3.88
N SER A 168 -0.20 10.94 -3.48
CA SER A 168 0.13 10.55 -2.10
C SER A 168 1.60 10.23 -1.85
N GLU A 169 2.29 9.60 -2.80
CA GLU A 169 3.62 8.98 -2.59
C GLU A 169 4.57 9.19 -3.77
N ALA A 170 4.68 10.45 -4.24
CA ALA A 170 5.45 10.80 -5.44
C ALA A 170 6.94 10.39 -5.39
N HIS A 171 7.47 10.14 -4.19
CA HIS A 171 8.83 9.65 -3.97
C HIS A 171 9.08 8.27 -4.60
N TYR A 172 8.04 7.50 -4.93
CA TYR A 172 8.15 6.23 -5.66
C TYR A 172 8.41 6.37 -7.16
N ALA A 173 8.45 7.59 -7.73
CA ALA A 173 8.69 7.81 -9.16
C ALA A 173 9.85 6.97 -9.76
N PRO A 174 11.06 6.91 -9.16
CA PRO A 174 12.15 6.07 -9.68
C PRO A 174 11.84 4.57 -9.65
N LEU A 175 11.07 4.11 -8.67
CA LEU A 175 10.65 2.71 -8.57
C LEU A 175 9.67 2.35 -9.70
N LEU A 176 8.76 3.26 -10.08
CA LEU A 176 7.87 3.05 -11.23
C LEU A 176 8.66 2.87 -12.53
N VAL A 177 9.70 3.69 -12.75
CA VAL A 177 10.60 3.55 -13.92
C VAL A 177 11.27 2.18 -13.91
N TRP A 178 11.77 1.74 -12.76
CA TRP A 178 12.41 0.44 -12.62
C TRP A 178 11.44 -0.71 -12.92
N ILE A 179 10.20 -0.66 -12.41
CA ILE A 179 9.17 -1.67 -12.67
C ILE A 179 8.87 -1.77 -14.18
N ILE A 180 8.60 -0.62 -14.82
CA ILE A 180 8.32 -0.56 -16.26
C ILE A 180 9.52 -1.07 -17.06
N GLY A 181 10.73 -0.64 -16.72
CA GLY A 181 11.97 -1.07 -17.37
C GLY A 181 12.21 -2.59 -17.25
N LYS A 182 11.96 -3.16 -16.08
CA LYS A 182 12.02 -4.62 -15.85
C LYS A 182 11.04 -5.37 -16.75
N ILE A 183 9.77 -4.96 -16.79
CA ILE A 183 8.74 -5.62 -17.61
C ILE A 183 9.15 -5.60 -19.08
N VAL A 184 9.51 -4.43 -19.61
CA VAL A 184 9.87 -4.25 -21.02
C VAL A 184 11.12 -5.05 -21.36
N THR A 185 12.17 -4.99 -20.53
CA THR A 185 13.44 -5.67 -20.78
C THR A 185 13.29 -7.19 -20.74
N SER A 186 12.69 -7.73 -19.67
CA SER A 186 12.47 -9.17 -19.55
C SER A 186 11.57 -9.70 -20.67
N SER A 187 10.54 -8.95 -21.05
CA SER A 187 9.66 -9.32 -22.17
C SER A 187 10.37 -9.30 -23.52
N THR A 188 11.23 -8.31 -23.76
CA THR A 188 12.03 -8.19 -25.00
C THR A 188 13.02 -9.34 -25.14
N ILE A 189 13.72 -9.70 -24.06
CA ILE A 189 14.64 -10.83 -24.05
C ILE A 189 13.87 -12.14 -24.26
N ALA A 190 12.77 -12.34 -23.52
CA ALA A 190 11.97 -13.55 -23.63
C ALA A 190 11.37 -13.75 -25.02
N LYS A 191 10.89 -12.68 -25.69
CA LYS A 191 10.33 -12.74 -27.05
C LYS A 191 11.33 -13.24 -28.11
N GLN A 192 12.63 -13.02 -27.89
CA GLN A 192 13.71 -13.43 -28.80
C GLN A 192 14.27 -14.82 -28.50
N ASN A 193 13.90 -15.41 -27.36
CA ASN A 193 14.38 -16.73 -26.96
C ASN A 193 13.47 -17.83 -27.51
N THR A 194 14.07 -18.98 -27.82
CA THR A 194 13.33 -20.19 -28.25
C THR A 194 12.38 -20.71 -27.16
N ASN A 195 12.74 -20.49 -25.89
CA ASN A 195 11.89 -20.77 -24.74
C ASN A 195 11.67 -19.49 -23.90
N PRO A 196 10.63 -18.69 -24.22
CA PRO A 196 10.33 -17.44 -23.51
C PRO A 196 10.07 -17.63 -22.02
N LYS A 197 9.41 -18.73 -21.63
CA LYS A 197 9.11 -19.02 -20.21
C LYS A 197 10.39 -19.19 -19.39
N LEU A 198 11.30 -20.05 -19.85
CA LEU A 198 12.58 -20.26 -19.17
C LEU A 198 13.43 -18.98 -19.14
N SER A 199 13.34 -18.16 -20.19
CA SER A 199 14.01 -16.85 -20.24
C SER A 199 13.49 -15.90 -19.16
N LEU A 200 12.18 -15.87 -18.90
CA LEU A 200 11.58 -15.08 -17.83
C LEU A 200 12.02 -15.56 -16.44
N GLU A 201 12.02 -16.87 -16.20
CA GLU A 201 12.51 -17.47 -14.95
C GLU A 201 13.97 -17.08 -14.70
N LYS A 202 14.84 -17.20 -15.72
CA LYS A 202 16.24 -16.79 -15.65
C LYS A 202 16.42 -15.29 -15.44
N SER A 203 15.44 -14.47 -15.81
CA SER A 203 15.42 -13.03 -15.57
C SER A 203 14.91 -12.65 -14.17
N GLY A 204 14.66 -13.63 -13.30
CA GLY A 204 14.17 -13.40 -11.94
C GLY A 204 12.66 -13.12 -11.84
N ILE A 205 11.89 -13.45 -12.89
CA ILE A 205 10.43 -13.37 -12.83
C ILE A 205 9.90 -14.57 -12.06
N TRP A 206 9.15 -14.31 -10.99
CA TRP A 206 8.51 -15.33 -10.17
C TRP A 206 7.52 -16.17 -10.99
N SER A 207 7.46 -17.47 -10.71
CA SER A 207 6.60 -18.42 -11.42
C SER A 207 5.12 -18.02 -11.42
N SER A 208 4.64 -17.36 -10.36
CA SER A 208 3.28 -16.82 -10.24
C SER A 208 2.98 -15.71 -11.27
N LYS A 209 3.98 -14.96 -11.72
CA LYS A 209 3.83 -13.86 -12.68
C LYS A 209 4.05 -14.28 -14.14
N ILE A 210 4.65 -15.45 -14.39
CA ILE A 210 5.00 -15.90 -15.76
C ILE A 210 3.79 -15.86 -16.71
N ALA A 211 2.61 -16.30 -16.26
CA ALA A 211 1.43 -16.33 -17.12
C ALA A 211 1.05 -14.93 -17.64
N SER A 212 1.07 -13.92 -16.76
CA SER A 212 0.79 -12.52 -17.12
C SER A 212 1.84 -11.95 -18.08
N TYR A 213 3.13 -12.20 -17.82
CA TYR A 213 4.22 -11.81 -18.73
C TYR A 213 4.08 -12.47 -20.10
N MET A 214 3.71 -13.75 -20.16
CA MET A 214 3.48 -14.45 -21.42
C MET A 214 2.29 -13.86 -22.19
N ASN A 215 1.25 -13.37 -21.51
CA ASN A 215 0.16 -12.63 -22.14
C ASN A 215 0.67 -11.31 -22.76
N PHE A 216 1.39 -10.50 -21.98
CA PHE A 216 2.00 -9.26 -22.43
C PHE A 216 2.93 -9.45 -23.64
N ILE A 217 3.81 -10.45 -23.59
CA ILE A 217 4.74 -10.80 -24.67
C ILE A 217 4.00 -11.20 -25.94
N LYS A 218 2.88 -11.93 -25.83
CA LYS A 218 2.06 -12.33 -26.99
C LYS A 218 1.38 -11.12 -27.64
N PHE A 219 0.89 -10.19 -26.82
CA PHE A 219 0.20 -8.99 -27.27
C PHE A 219 1.11 -8.06 -28.10
N HIS A 220 2.38 -7.91 -27.70
CA HIS A 220 3.32 -7.01 -28.36
C HIS A 220 4.19 -7.68 -29.43
N SER A 221 4.45 -6.93 -30.52
CA SER A 221 5.49 -7.29 -31.49
C SER A 221 6.89 -7.02 -30.92
N LEU A 222 7.92 -7.70 -31.45
CA LEU A 222 9.30 -7.44 -31.02
C LEU A 222 9.72 -5.99 -31.28
N GLN A 223 9.33 -5.44 -32.44
CA GLN A 223 9.60 -4.04 -32.78
C GLN A 223 8.98 -3.07 -31.77
N LYS A 224 7.73 -3.33 -31.34
CA LYS A 224 7.05 -2.55 -30.31
C LYS A 224 7.79 -2.64 -28.98
N LEU A 225 8.19 -3.83 -28.54
CA LEU A 225 8.97 -4.02 -27.31
C LEU A 225 10.31 -3.26 -27.34
N ILE A 226 11.03 -3.30 -28.46
CA ILE A 226 12.27 -2.53 -28.65
C ILE A 226 11.99 -1.01 -28.60
N SER A 227 10.90 -0.55 -29.21
CA SER A 227 10.52 0.87 -29.13
C SER A 227 10.19 1.30 -27.69
N LEU A 228 9.56 0.41 -26.91
CA LEU A 228 9.29 0.65 -25.50
C LEU A 228 10.59 0.77 -24.68
N GLN A 229 11.65 0.04 -25.02
CA GLN A 229 12.94 0.19 -24.33
C GLN A 229 13.51 1.61 -24.49
N LYS A 230 13.36 2.22 -25.68
CA LYS A 230 13.72 3.63 -25.89
C LYS A 230 12.86 4.55 -25.02
N ASN A 231 11.56 4.28 -24.93
CA ASN A 231 10.67 5.07 -24.08
C ASN A 231 11.02 4.96 -22.59
N VAL A 232 11.44 3.78 -22.10
CA VAL A 232 11.95 3.59 -20.73
C VAL A 232 13.17 4.48 -20.47
N TYR A 233 14.10 4.55 -21.43
CA TYR A 233 15.29 5.41 -21.30
C TYR A 233 14.91 6.90 -21.20
N GLU A 234 14.01 7.37 -22.05
CA GLU A 234 13.51 8.76 -21.99
C GLU A 234 12.77 9.05 -20.68
N LEU A 235 12.02 8.06 -20.17
CA LEU A 235 11.31 8.15 -18.90
C LEU A 235 12.30 8.26 -17.72
N ASP A 236 13.39 7.50 -17.72
CA ASP A 236 14.45 7.58 -16.72
C ASP A 236 15.15 8.94 -16.73
N LEU A 237 15.47 9.49 -17.90
CA LEU A 237 16.02 10.84 -18.03
C LEU A 237 15.07 11.89 -17.45
N THR A 238 13.77 11.76 -17.71
CA THR A 238 12.74 12.68 -17.21
C THR A 238 12.58 12.56 -15.70
N SER A 239 12.60 11.35 -15.14
CA SER A 239 12.58 11.12 -13.69
C SER A 239 13.80 11.73 -12.98
N LYS A 240 14.94 11.86 -13.66
CA LYS A 240 16.17 12.46 -13.14
C LYS A 240 16.27 13.97 -13.37
N GLY A 241 15.24 14.59 -13.96
CA GLY A 241 15.22 16.02 -14.29
C GLY A 241 16.18 16.42 -15.42
N LEU A 242 16.66 15.45 -16.22
CA LEU A 242 17.54 15.68 -17.37
C LEU A 242 16.76 16.06 -18.64
N SER A 243 15.43 16.07 -18.56
CA SER A 243 14.48 16.43 -19.60
C SER A 243 13.52 17.50 -19.09
N LYS A 244 13.03 18.37 -19.97
CA LYS A 244 12.03 19.41 -19.63
C LYS A 244 10.58 18.88 -19.64
N LYS A 245 10.37 17.60 -19.93
CA LYS A 245 9.04 16.98 -19.97
C LYS A 245 8.48 16.80 -18.55
N ASN A 246 7.16 16.67 -18.45
CA ASN A 246 6.50 16.25 -17.21
C ASN A 246 6.62 14.72 -17.08
N PHE A 247 7.21 14.26 -15.98
CA PHE A 247 7.42 12.84 -15.71
C PHE A 247 6.09 12.05 -15.69
N TRP A 248 5.06 12.56 -15.02
CA TRP A 248 3.80 11.84 -14.85
C TRP A 248 3.04 11.71 -16.18
N ASP A 249 3.07 12.75 -17.02
CA ASP A 249 2.51 12.67 -18.38
C ASP A 249 3.25 11.62 -19.23
N ASP A 250 4.57 11.47 -19.04
CA ASP A 250 5.36 10.43 -19.71
C ASP A 250 5.05 9.02 -19.17
N VAL A 251 4.81 8.88 -17.86
CA VAL A 251 4.33 7.62 -17.25
C VAL A 251 2.99 7.22 -17.86
N ASP A 252 2.03 8.14 -17.94
CA ASP A 252 0.70 7.84 -18.50
C ASP A 252 0.78 7.44 -19.97
N ARG A 253 1.59 8.17 -20.77
CA ARG A 253 1.86 7.80 -22.17
C ARG A 253 2.53 6.42 -22.28
N MET A 254 3.45 6.10 -21.38
CA MET A 254 4.11 4.81 -21.33
C MET A 254 3.10 3.68 -21.03
N ILE A 255 2.23 3.87 -20.04
CA ILE A 255 1.16 2.93 -19.68
C ILE A 255 0.25 2.66 -20.87
N ILE A 256 -0.24 3.71 -21.52
CA ILE A 256 -1.10 3.59 -22.71
C ILE A 256 -0.36 2.80 -23.80
N SER A 257 0.88 3.19 -24.13
CA SER A 257 1.68 2.50 -25.15
C SER A 257 1.97 1.03 -24.81
N MET A 258 2.01 0.66 -23.53
CA MET A 258 2.22 -0.72 -23.07
C MET A 258 0.93 -1.55 -23.02
N THR A 259 -0.24 -0.94 -22.98
CA THR A 259 -1.51 -1.65 -22.71
C THR A 259 -2.53 -1.55 -23.84
N THR A 260 -2.31 -0.66 -24.81
CA THR A 260 -3.15 -0.52 -26.01
C THR A 260 -2.33 -0.77 -27.29
N ASN A 261 -2.99 -1.31 -28.32
CA ASN A 261 -2.42 -1.49 -29.66
C ASN A 261 -2.78 -0.34 -30.59
#